data_AF-A0A7I7UMB0-F1
#
_entry.id   AF-A0A7I7UMB0-F1
#
_cell.length_a   1.000
_cell.length_b   1.000
_cell.length_c   1.000
_cell.angle_alpha   90.00
_cell.angle_beta   90.00
_cell.angle_gamma   90.00
#
_symmetry.space_group_name_H-M   'P 1'
#
loop_
_entity.id
_entity.type
_entity.pdbx_description
1 polymer ?
#
loop_
_entity_poly.entity_id
_entity_poly.type
_entity_poly.pdbx_seq_one_letter_code
_entity_poly.pdbx_strand_id
1 'polypeptide(L)' 'MTQTQHPGGAHGDENWAFDADGLMKTRHASINDVAITEADRLFPWDRSGPRPTGHPGLTELGL' A
#
# COMPACT_ATOMS: atom_id res chain seq x y z
N MET A 1 13.02 6.53 25.87
CA MET A 1 11.95 7.19 25.10
C MET A 1 11.39 6.17 24.14
N THR A 2 10.26 5.56 24.48
CA THR A 2 9.55 4.66 23.58
C THR A 2 8.85 5.54 22.56
N GLN A 3 9.31 5.54 21.30
CA GLN A 3 8.49 6.12 20.23
C GLN A 3 7.24 5.25 20.10
N THR A 4 6.09 5.80 20.45
CA THR A 4 4.80 5.23 20.10
C THR A 4 4.73 5.25 18.58
N GLN A 5 4.80 4.08 17.94
CA GLN A 5 4.52 3.98 16.51
C GLN A 5 3.03 4.29 16.33
N HIS A 6 2.73 5.40 15.67
CA HIS A 6 1.37 5.70 15.23
C HIS A 6 1.08 4.90 13.95
N PRO A 7 -0.16 4.44 13.73
CA PRO A 7 -0.52 3.83 12.46
C PRO A 7 -0.25 4.81 11.31
N GLY A 8 0.37 4.31 10.24
CA GLY A 8 0.73 5.08 9.05
C GLY A 8 -0.05 4.59 7.84
N GLY A 9 -0.58 5.52 7.05
CA GLY A 9 -1.01 5.28 5.68
C GLY A 9 0.09 5.69 4.72
N ALA A 10 0.10 5.14 3.52
CA ALA A 10 1.03 5.57 2.47
C ALA A 10 0.34 5.54 1.11
N HIS A 11 0.58 6.58 0.32
CA HIS A 11 0.15 6.66 -1.08
C HIS A 11 1.37 6.49 -1.97
N GLY A 12 1.28 5.61 -2.96
CA GLY A 12 2.40 5.26 -3.82
C GLY A 12 2.02 5.32 -5.30
N ASP A 13 2.97 5.78 -6.11
CA ASP A 13 2.97 5.60 -7.56
C ASP A 13 4.19 4.75 -7.94
N GLU A 14 3.99 3.79 -8.84
CA GLU A 14 5.07 2.92 -9.31
C GLU A 14 5.06 2.78 -10.83
N ASN A 15 6.19 3.10 -11.44
CA ASN A 15 6.44 2.91 -12.85
C ASN A 15 7.41 1.75 -13.04
N TRP A 16 7.01 0.76 -13.84
CA TRP A 16 7.77 -0.47 -14.09
C TRP A 16 8.20 -0.57 -15.55
N ALA A 17 9.44 -1.02 -15.77
CA ALA A 17 9.94 -1.42 -17.08
C ALA A 17 10.37 -2.89 -17.03
N PHE A 18 9.94 -3.66 -18.03
CA PHE A 18 10.19 -5.10 -18.14
C PHE A 18 11.16 -5.39 -19.29
N ASP A 19 11.90 -6.49 -19.20
CA ASP A 19 12.70 -7.02 -20.31
C ASP A 19 11.88 -7.94 -21.24
N ALA A 20 12.56 -8.55 -22.21
CA ALA A 20 11.93 -9.41 -23.22
C ALA A 20 11.34 -10.71 -22.64
N ASP A 21 11.83 -11.15 -21.48
CA ASP A 21 11.33 -12.35 -20.78
C ASP A 21 10.18 -12.00 -19.83
N GLY A 22 9.78 -10.72 -19.77
CA GLY A 22 8.73 -10.22 -18.89
C GLY A 22 9.19 -10.02 -17.44
N LEU A 23 10.50 -10.05 -17.18
CA LEU A 23 11.03 -9.77 -15.84
C LEU A 23 11.20 -8.27 -15.65
N MET A 24 10.84 -7.80 -14.45
CA MET A 24 10.98 -6.38 -14.12
C MET A 24 12.46 -6.00 -14.08
N LYS A 25 12.87 -5.14 -15.01
CA LYS A 25 14.26 -4.65 -15.14
C LYS A 25 14.47 -3.34 -14.37
N THR A 26 13.44 -2.50 -14.28
CA THR A 26 13.52 -1.21 -13.57
C THR A 26 12.20 -0.89 -12.89
N ARG A 27 12.29 -0.35 -11.68
CA ARG A 27 11.17 0.12 -10.87
C ARG A 27 11.48 1.49 -10.30
N HIS A 28 10.65 2.47 -10.65
CA HIS A 28 10.65 3.79 -10.03
C HIS A 28 9.41 3.88 -9.15
N ALA A 29 9.61 4.04 -7.85
CA ALA A 29 8.51 4.18 -6.90
C ALA A 29 8.65 5.50 -6.13
N SER A 30 7.56 6.24 -6.03
CA SER A 30 7.44 7.41 -5.16
C SER A 30 6.33 7.13 -4.15
N ILE A 31 6.66 7.16 -2.86
CA ILE A 31 5.75 6.81 -1.77
C ILE A 31 5.77 7.94 -0.75
N ASN A 32 4.58 8.43 -0.38
CA ASN A 32 4.41 9.47 0.61
C ASN A 32 3.66 8.91 1.82
N ASP A 33 4.28 9.02 3.00
CA ASP A 33 3.65 8.66 4.26
C ASP A 33 2.66 9.73 4.70
N VAL A 34 1.55 9.28 5.27
CA VAL A 34 0.56 10.14 5.93
C VAL A 34 0.23 9.55 7.30
N ALA A 35 0.24 10.41 8.32
CA ALA A 35 -0.20 10.00 9.65
C ALA A 35 -1.70 9.74 9.62
N ILE A 36 -2.13 8.62 10.19
CA ILE A 36 -3.53 8.24 10.31
C ILE A 36 -3.84 7.85 11.75
N THR A 37 -5.13 7.77 12.10
CA THR A 37 -5.58 7.12 13.34
C THR A 37 -5.93 5.66 13.09
N GLU A 38 -6.11 4.87 14.16
CA GLU A 38 -6.61 3.50 14.02
C GLU A 38 -8.00 3.44 13.36
N ALA A 39 -8.83 4.47 13.57
CA ALA A 39 -10.18 4.55 13.00
C ALA A 39 -10.16 4.80 11.47
N ASP A 40 -9.08 5.37 10.95
CA ASP A 40 -8.91 5.67 9.52
C ASP A 40 -8.41 4.46 8.72
N ARG A 41 -8.19 3.29 9.36
CA ARG A 41 -7.66 2.11 8.70
C ARG A 41 -8.69 1.47 7.76
N LEU A 42 -8.39 1.50 6.48
CA LEU A 42 -9.23 0.91 5.42
C LEU A 42 -8.88 -0.55 5.09
N PHE A 43 -7.78 -1.09 5.62
CA PHE A 43 -7.29 -2.44 5.34
C PHE A 43 -7.14 -3.27 6.63
N PRO A 44 -8.25 -3.78 7.20
CA PRO A 44 -8.24 -4.42 8.52
C PRO A 44 -7.98 -5.94 8.51
N TRP A 45 -7.50 -6.52 7.40
CA TRP A 45 -7.26 -7.97 7.31
C TRP A 45 -5.88 -8.40 7.85
N ASP A 46 -5.68 -9.71 8.02
CA ASP A 46 -4.41 -10.29 8.45
C ASP A 46 -3.29 -10.02 7.44
N ARG A 47 -2.23 -9.32 7.88
CA ARG A 47 -1.04 -8.97 7.09
C ARG A 47 -0.26 -10.17 6.54
N SER A 48 -0.44 -11.36 7.11
CA SER A 48 0.23 -12.59 6.66
C SER A 48 -0.51 -13.29 5.52
N GLY A 49 -1.75 -12.87 5.24
CA GLY A 49 -2.60 -13.43 4.19
C GLY A 49 -2.81 -12.48 3.00
N PRO A 50 -3.40 -12.99 1.90
CA PRO A 50 -3.77 -12.17 0.76
C PRO A 50 -4.92 -11.21 1.10
N ARG A 51 -5.07 -10.14 0.30
CA ARG A 51 -6.29 -9.33 0.32
C ARG A 51 -7.51 -10.23 0.07
N PRO A 52 -8.58 -10.17 0.89
CA PRO A 52 -9.81 -10.92 0.65
C PRO A 52 -10.45 -10.59 -0.70
N THR A 53 -10.95 -11.60 -1.42
CA THR A 53 -11.49 -11.49 -2.79
C THR A 53 -12.64 -10.48 -2.93
N GLY A 54 -13.43 -10.26 -1.87
CA GLY A 54 -14.57 -9.34 -1.88
C GLY A 54 -14.30 -7.96 -1.28
N HIS A 55 -13.08 -7.67 -0.83
CA HIS A 55 -12.77 -6.35 -0.27
C HIS A 55 -12.70 -5.31 -1.40
N PRO A 56 -13.25 -4.09 -1.23
CA PRO A 56 -13.20 -3.04 -2.26
C PRO A 56 -11.76 -2.67 -2.66
N GLY A 57 -11.59 -2.29 -3.93
CA GLY A 57 -10.35 -1.74 -4.49
C GLY A 57 -10.13 -0.26 -4.16
N LEU A 58 -8.99 0.29 -4.59
CA LEU A 58 -8.60 1.68 -4.27
C LEU A 58 -9.67 2.69 -4.73
N THR A 59 -10.14 2.57 -5.98
CA THR A 59 -11.17 3.46 -6.52
C THR A 59 -12.51 3.33 -5.78
N GLU A 60 -12.91 2.11 -5.41
CA GLU A 60 -14.17 1.87 -4.66
C GLU A 60 -14.10 2.41 -3.23
N LEU A 61 -12.89 2.54 -2.67
CA LEU A 61 -12.63 3.18 -1.39
C LEU A 61 -12.57 4.71 -1.48
N GLY A 62 -12.59 5.29 -2.68
CA GLY A 62 -12.48 6.73 -2.88
C GLY A 62 -11.10 7.31 -2.56
N LEU A 63 -10.05 6.49 -2.69
CA LEU A 63 -8.65 6.88 -2.52
C LEU A 63 -8.05 7.44 -3.81
#